data_AF-A0A847D973-F1
#
_entry.id   AF-A0A847D973-F1
#
_cell.length_a   1.000
_cell.length_b   1.000
_cell.length_c   1.000
_cell.angle_alpha   90.00
_cell.angle_beta   90.00
_cell.angle_gamma   90.00
#
_symmetry.space_group_name_H-M   'P 1'
#
loop_
_entity.id
_entity.type
_entity.pdbx_description
1 polymer ?
#
loop_
_entity_poly.entity_id
_entity_poly.type
_entity_poly.pdbx_seq_one_letter_code
_entity_poly.pdbx_strand_id
1 'polypeptide(L)'
;MSLFIPISFASDTEKKVEGTEIKMLQAEYVFDANVTIGGLLNFGKSKYGERRIIPITGGKFKGPDIEGEVLPGGADWQLTRPDGDVELYAKSLLSKNGF
;
A
#
# COMPACT_ATOMS: atom_id res chain seq x y z
N MET A 1 -27.20 67.92 7.80
CA MET A 1 -25.91 67.69 7.12
C MET A 1 -25.52 66.25 7.39
N SER A 2 -25.69 65.36 6.42
CA SER A 2 -25.32 63.94 6.55
C SER A 2 -24.46 63.57 5.35
N LEU A 3 -23.25 63.10 5.63
CA LEU A 3 -22.21 62.79 4.65
C LEU A 3 -22.30 61.28 4.35
N PHE A 4 -22.68 60.93 3.12
CA PHE A 4 -22.62 59.57 2.60
C PHE A 4 -21.30 59.39 1.86
N ILE A 5 -20.48 58.43 2.27
CA ILE A 5 -19.30 57.97 1.52
C ILE A 5 -19.64 56.55 1.02
N PRO A 6 -19.78 56.31 -0.30
CA PRO A 6 -19.89 54.95 -0.80
C PRO A 6 -18.49 54.32 -0.79
N ILE A 7 -18.33 53.24 -0.03
CA ILE A 7 -17.18 52.34 -0.19
C ILE A 7 -17.40 51.62 -1.52
N SER A 8 -16.62 52.00 -2.53
CA SER A 8 -16.53 51.23 -3.78
C SER A 8 -15.71 49.97 -3.48
N PHE A 9 -16.36 48.81 -3.49
CA PHE A 9 -15.63 47.55 -3.64
C PHE A 9 -15.20 47.47 -5.11
N ALA A 10 -13.91 47.69 -5.37
CA ALA A 10 -13.33 47.21 -6.62
C ALA A 10 -13.58 45.70 -6.64
N SER A 11 -14.22 45.18 -7.69
CA SER A 11 -14.30 43.75 -7.89
C SER A 11 -12.87 43.26 -8.02
N ASP A 12 -12.34 42.66 -6.96
CA ASP A 12 -11.11 41.89 -7.04
C ASP A 12 -11.35 40.89 -8.15
N THR A 13 -10.65 41.12 -9.27
CA THR A 13 -10.62 40.19 -10.37
C THR A 13 -10.23 38.85 -9.77
N GLU A 14 -11.09 37.86 -9.93
CA GLU A 14 -10.81 36.48 -9.54
C GLU A 14 -9.47 36.10 -10.19
N LYS A 15 -8.38 36.20 -9.42
CA LYS A 15 -7.12 35.60 -9.82
C LYS A 15 -7.38 34.10 -9.81
N LYS A 16 -7.57 33.54 -11.00
CA LYS A 16 -7.49 32.10 -11.25
C LYS A 16 -6.15 31.64 -10.69
N VAL A 17 -6.16 31.12 -9.46
CA VAL A 17 -5.02 30.38 -8.92
C VAL A 17 -4.94 29.16 -9.82
N GLU A 18 -3.95 29.16 -10.71
CA GLU A 18 -3.66 28.04 -11.60
C GLU A 18 -3.18 26.88 -10.71
N GLY A 19 -4.17 26.21 -10.11
CA GLY A 19 -3.99 25.15 -9.14
C GLY A 19 -3.43 23.93 -9.84
N THR A 20 -2.44 23.31 -9.21
CA THR A 20 -1.79 22.06 -9.59
C THR A 20 -2.82 21.06 -10.12
N GLU A 21 -2.68 20.65 -11.39
CA GLU A 21 -3.51 19.59 -11.96
C GLU A 21 -3.30 18.31 -11.15
N ILE A 22 -4.30 17.93 -10.35
CA ILE A 22 -4.28 16.69 -9.59
C ILE A 22 -4.52 15.56 -10.57
N LYS A 23 -3.44 14.88 -11.00
CA LYS A 23 -3.57 13.67 -11.81
C LYS A 23 -3.99 12.51 -10.92
N MET A 24 -5.16 11.94 -11.19
CA MET A 24 -5.67 10.78 -10.46
C MET A 24 -4.85 9.53 -10.78
N LEU A 25 -4.64 8.69 -9.75
CA LEU A 25 -4.01 7.38 -9.92
C LEU A 25 -4.89 6.50 -10.80
N GLN A 26 -4.26 5.88 -11.80
CA GLN A 26 -4.85 4.82 -12.61
C GLN A 26 -4.15 3.50 -12.26
N ALA A 27 -4.92 2.43 -12.16
CA ALA A 27 -4.42 1.09 -11.87
C ALA A 27 -4.93 0.12 -12.94
N GLU A 28 -4.09 -0.84 -13.29
CA GLU A 28 -4.40 -1.96 -14.18
C GLU A 28 -4.01 -3.26 -13.47
N TYR A 29 -4.79 -4.32 -13.71
CA TYR A 29 -4.48 -5.63 -13.17
C TYR A 29 -3.28 -6.25 -13.90
N VAL A 30 -2.28 -6.68 -13.13
CA VAL A 30 -1.06 -7.30 -13.68
C VAL A 30 -1.03 -8.80 -13.41
N PHE A 31 -1.27 -9.24 -12.17
CA PHE A 31 -1.36 -10.66 -11.79
C PHE A 31 -1.97 -10.81 -10.40
N ASP A 32 -2.37 -12.04 -10.05
CA ASP A 32 -2.63 -12.49 -8.70
C ASP A 32 -1.69 -13.64 -8.30
N ALA A 33 -1.43 -13.78 -7.00
CA ALA A 33 -0.61 -14.85 -6.45
C ALA A 33 -1.38 -15.62 -5.38
N ASN A 34 -1.56 -16.93 -5.61
CA ASN A 34 -2.05 -17.86 -4.61
C ASN A 34 -0.85 -18.45 -3.87
N VAL A 35 -0.60 -17.94 -2.66
CA VAL A 35 0.58 -18.28 -1.86
C VAL A 35 0.22 -19.34 -0.81
N THR A 36 0.96 -20.45 -0.81
CA THR A 36 0.86 -21.48 0.24
C THR A 36 1.70 -21.05 1.43
N ILE A 37 1.10 -21.10 2.63
CA ILE A 37 1.73 -20.69 3.88
C ILE A 37 1.87 -21.85 4.86
N GLY A 38 2.92 -21.79 5.67
CA GLY A 38 3.15 -22.71 6.77
C GLY A 38 2.39 -22.34 8.04
N GLY A 39 2.65 -23.10 9.11
CA GLY A 39 2.12 -22.80 10.44
C GLY A 39 2.67 -21.48 10.98
N LEU A 40 1.83 -20.75 11.72
CA LEU A 40 2.23 -19.52 12.39
C LEU A 40 3.29 -19.79 13.46
N LEU A 41 4.40 -19.08 13.39
CA LEU A 41 5.44 -19.09 14.40
C LEU A 41 5.26 -17.84 15.28
N ASN A 42 4.88 -18.03 16.54
CA ASN A 42 4.72 -16.93 17.50
C ASN A 42 5.99 -16.78 18.33
N PHE A 43 6.60 -15.59 18.30
CA PHE A 43 7.79 -15.24 19.08
C PHE A 43 7.45 -14.44 20.33
N GLY A 44 6.16 -14.17 20.57
CA GLY A 44 5.64 -13.48 21.73
C GLY A 44 5.84 -11.98 21.69
N LYS A 45 5.64 -11.36 22.86
CA LYS A 45 5.69 -9.91 23.04
C LYS A 45 7.12 -9.42 23.24
N SER A 46 7.42 -8.29 22.61
CA SER A 46 8.63 -7.49 22.82
C SER A 46 8.23 -6.05 23.17
N LYS A 47 9.22 -5.20 23.47
CA LYS A 47 8.97 -3.76 23.65
C LYS A 47 8.38 -3.05 22.42
N TYR A 48 8.48 -3.67 21.24
CA TYR A 48 7.97 -3.13 19.97
C TYR A 48 6.60 -3.69 19.58
N GLY A 49 6.05 -4.65 20.34
CA GLY A 49 4.83 -5.37 19.99
C GLY A 49 5.04 -6.88 19.89
N GLU A 50 4.04 -7.59 19.40
CA GLU A 50 4.05 -9.05 19.23
C GLU A 50 4.57 -9.44 17.84
N ARG A 51 5.62 -10.29 17.82
CA ARG A 51 6.25 -10.75 16.58
C ARG A 51 5.71 -12.12 16.19
N ARG A 52 5.20 -12.23 14.97
CA ARG A 52 4.77 -13.49 14.35
C ARG A 52 5.44 -13.63 12.99
N ILE A 53 5.74 -14.86 12.59
CA ILE A 53 6.29 -15.18 11.27
C ILE A 53 5.42 -16.25 10.63
N ILE A 54 5.02 -16.02 9.39
CA ILE A 54 4.29 -16.99 8.57
C ILE A 54 5.21 -17.42 7.43
N PRO A 55 5.77 -18.64 7.45
CA PRO A 55 6.60 -19.14 6.37
C PRO A 55 5.82 -19.21 5.05
N ILE A 56 6.46 -18.80 3.95
CA ILE A 56 5.94 -19.02 2.60
C ILE A 56 6.54 -20.32 2.09
N THR A 57 5.67 -21.32 1.89
CA THR A 57 6.07 -22.68 1.51
C THR A 57 5.91 -22.96 0.03
N GLY A 58 5.37 -22.01 -0.73
CA GLY A 58 5.28 -22.07 -2.18
C GLY A 58 4.05 -21.34 -2.70
N GLY A 59 3.58 -21.73 -3.88
CA GLY A 59 2.37 -21.18 -4.47
C GLY A 59 2.49 -21.01 -5.97
N LYS A 60 1.50 -20.35 -6.57
CA LYS A 60 1.47 -20.03 -7.99
C LYS A 60 1.03 -18.60 -8.17
N PHE A 61 1.45 -17.98 -9.26
CA PHE A 61 0.94 -16.68 -9.66
C PHE A 61 0.59 -16.69 -11.15
N LYS A 62 -0.41 -15.90 -11.52
CA LYS A 62 -0.88 -15.81 -12.89
C LYS A 62 -1.44 -14.43 -13.19
N GLY A 63 -1.22 -13.96 -14.41
CA GLY A 63 -1.73 -12.72 -14.97
C GLY A 63 -1.77 -12.82 -16.49
N PRO A 64 -2.16 -11.76 -17.20
CA PRO A 64 -2.28 -11.79 -18.66
C PRO A 64 -0.94 -12.11 -19.36
N ASP A 65 0.15 -11.53 -18.86
CA ASP A 65 1.48 -11.61 -19.48
C ASP A 65 2.55 -12.31 -18.61
N ILE A 66 2.13 -12.86 -17.47
CA ILE A 66 3.06 -13.48 -16.51
C ILE A 66 2.41 -14.66 -15.79
N GLU A 67 3.13 -15.77 -15.69
CA GLU A 67 2.73 -16.90 -14.84
C GLU A 67 3.97 -17.64 -14.34
N GLY A 68 3.80 -18.35 -13.22
CA GLY A 68 4.87 -19.12 -12.63
C GLY A 68 4.57 -19.57 -11.21
N GLU A 69 5.64 -19.86 -10.47
CA GLU A 69 5.60 -20.43 -9.13
C GLU A 69 6.19 -19.47 -8.10
N VAL A 70 5.60 -19.47 -6.91
CA VAL A 70 6.21 -18.88 -5.72
C VAL A 70 7.12 -19.95 -5.12
N LEU A 71 8.39 -19.67 -4.96
CA LEU A 71 9.35 -20.64 -4.42
C LEU A 71 9.28 -20.69 -2.88
N PRO A 72 9.51 -21.87 -2.28
CA PRO A 72 9.66 -21.98 -0.83
C PRO A 72 10.89 -21.20 -0.35
N GLY A 73 10.84 -20.76 0.91
CA GLY A 73 11.97 -20.08 1.59
C GLY A 73 11.76 -18.60 1.87
N GLY A 74 10.62 -18.05 1.46
CA GLY A 74 10.15 -16.73 1.88
C GLY A 74 9.42 -16.77 3.23
N ALA A 75 9.02 -15.60 3.72
CA ALA A 75 8.14 -15.46 4.88
C ALA A 75 7.47 -14.08 4.91
N ASP A 76 6.32 -14.01 5.60
CA ASP A 76 5.72 -12.77 6.09
C ASP A 76 6.09 -12.54 7.56
N TRP A 77 6.76 -11.43 7.82
CA TRP A 77 7.22 -11.01 9.12
C TRP A 77 6.27 -9.97 9.69
N GLN A 78 5.38 -10.40 10.56
CA GLN A 78 4.34 -9.54 11.12
C GLN A 78 4.77 -8.93 12.45
N LEU A 79 4.47 -7.66 12.66
CA LEU A 79 4.58 -7.00 13.96
C LEU A 79 3.24 -6.39 14.32
N THR A 80 2.57 -6.95 15.32
CA THR A 80 1.40 -6.31 15.92
C THR A 80 1.89 -5.29 16.94
N ARG A 81 1.77 -4.01 16.60
CA ARG A 81 2.18 -2.89 17.43
C ARG A 81 1.26 -2.70 18.65
N PRO A 82 1.70 -1.99 19.70
CA PRO A 82 0.88 -1.76 20.89
C PRO A 82 -0.43 -0.98 20.65
N ASP A 83 -0.52 -0.23 19.55
CA ASP A 83 -1.73 0.48 19.12
C ASP A 83 -2.73 -0.42 18.38
N GLY A 84 -2.38 -1.69 18.13
CA GLY A 84 -3.22 -2.68 17.48
C GLY A 84 -2.97 -2.83 15.97
N ASP A 85 -2.19 -1.95 15.36
CA ASP A 85 -1.85 -2.06 13.94
C ASP A 85 -0.93 -3.27 13.69
N VAL A 86 -1.06 -3.87 12.51
CA VAL A 86 -0.20 -4.96 12.08
C VAL A 86 0.66 -4.49 10.91
N GLU A 87 1.96 -4.39 11.15
CA GLU A 87 2.94 -4.20 10.09
C GLU A 87 3.24 -5.54 9.43
N LEU A 88 3.18 -5.58 8.11
CA LEU A 88 3.45 -6.77 7.29
C LEU A 88 4.73 -6.54 6.50
N TYR A 89 5.61 -7.54 6.49
CA TYR A 89 6.83 -7.53 5.69
C TYR A 89 7.02 -8.92 5.07
N ALA A 90 6.46 -9.08 3.88
CA ALA A 90 6.55 -10.31 3.10
C ALA A 90 7.71 -10.24 2.11
N LYS A 91 8.59 -11.25 2.14
CA LYS A 91 9.62 -11.46 1.14
C LYS A 91 9.54 -12.87 0.59
N SER A 92 9.43 -13.00 -0.72
CA SER A 92 9.38 -14.26 -1.45
C SER A 92 10.21 -14.19 -2.73
N LEU A 93 10.44 -15.35 -3.34
CA LEU A 93 11.05 -15.48 -4.67
C LEU A 93 10.00 -16.02 -5.63
N LEU A 94 9.96 -15.43 -6.84
CA LEU A 94 9.08 -15.87 -7.92
C LEU A 94 9.94 -16.48 -9.03
N SER A 95 9.52 -17.64 -9.52
CA SER A 95 10.07 -18.28 -10.71
C SER A 95 9.05 -18.18 -11.82
N LYS A 96 9.38 -17.49 -12.92
CA LYS A 96 8.52 -17.40 -14.10
C LYS A 96 8.61 -18.70 -14.91
N ASN A 97 7.50 -19.12 -15.51
CA ASN A 97 7.51 -20.22 -16.48
C ASN A 97 8.24 -19.80 -17.77
N GLY A 98 9.11 -20.68 -18.28
CA GLY A 98 9.85 -20.46 -19.52
C GLY A 98 11.09 -19.59 -19.31
N PHE A 99 12.24 -20.26 -19.22
CA PHE A 99 13.55 -19.67 -19.54
C PHE A 99 13.86 -19.94 -21.01
#